data_AF-A0A517RA87-F1
#
_entry.id   AF-A0A517RA87-F1
#
_cell.length_a   1.000
_cell.length_b   1.000
_cell.length_c   1.000
_cell.angle_alpha   90.00
_cell.angle_beta   90.00
_cell.angle_gamma   90.00
#
_symmetry.space_group_name_H-M   'P 1'
#
loop_
_entity.id
_entity.type
_entity.pdbx_description
1 polymer ?
#
loop_
_entity_poly.entity_id
_entity_poly.type
_entity_poly.pdbx_seq_one_letter_code
_entity_poly.pdbx_strand_id
1 'polypeptide(L)'
;MRAYVQQGQKGDPNYLNLERIAYTFWERGYEMLRFDYPELCEGALDRGLLTYPEETIVAGGVGTVREAIKRANRSLPDLQELPDCLEPWIGRKHWTSTLDEVRQPFEKEVPTQPVHVKPLHEHKRFTGTVFKEFRDLIPSATVDGATEVLVQEVVEFVSEWRAYLFRGRIKTVANYQGDPLAFPDPTRMQAALDAFESCPIACSMDWGITSTGETLLVEVNDCYALGNYGINMYIYTAMIEARWREIMELEDNGIGVLL
;
A
#
# COMPACT_ATOMS: atom_id res chain seq x y z
N MET A 1 22.26 -14.10 -2.76
CA MET A 1 20.87 -13.63 -2.61
C MET A 1 20.16 -13.74 -3.96
N ARG A 2 18.90 -14.15 -3.90
CA ARG A 2 17.99 -14.33 -5.04
C ARG A 2 16.81 -13.38 -4.88
N ALA A 3 16.46 -12.71 -5.98
CA ALA A 3 15.27 -11.88 -6.06
C ALA A 3 14.27 -12.54 -7.01
N TYR A 4 13.19 -13.07 -6.43
CA TYR A 4 12.06 -13.60 -7.16
C TYR A 4 11.09 -12.45 -7.43
N VAL A 5 10.92 -12.11 -8.70
CA VAL A 5 10.01 -11.02 -9.11
C VAL A 5 8.88 -11.61 -9.93
N GLN A 6 7.65 -11.30 -9.53
CA GLN A 6 6.45 -11.75 -10.23
C GLN A 6 6.54 -11.41 -11.72
N GLN A 7 6.20 -12.37 -12.56
CA GLN A 7 6.04 -12.16 -13.99
C GLN A 7 4.80 -11.31 -14.24
N GLY A 8 4.99 -10.17 -14.90
CA GLY A 8 3.89 -9.32 -15.37
C GLY A 8 3.47 -9.71 -16.80
N GLN A 9 2.20 -9.47 -17.15
CA GLN A 9 1.75 -9.57 -18.53
C GLN A 9 1.77 -8.18 -19.18
N LYS A 10 2.29 -8.10 -20.40
CA LYS A 10 2.32 -6.83 -21.14
C LYS A 10 0.89 -6.34 -21.37
N GLY A 11 0.60 -5.14 -20.89
CA GLY A 11 -0.75 -4.56 -20.90
C GLY A 11 -1.33 -4.39 -19.50
N ASP A 12 -0.83 -5.14 -18.51
CA ASP A 12 -1.21 -4.95 -17.12
C ASP A 12 -0.64 -3.63 -16.56
N PRO A 13 -1.40 -2.89 -15.73
CA PRO A 13 -0.93 -1.63 -15.15
C PRO A 13 0.38 -1.76 -14.34
N ASN A 14 0.66 -2.94 -13.76
CA ASN A 14 1.85 -3.18 -12.96
C ASN A 14 3.06 -3.70 -13.77
N TYR A 15 2.90 -4.02 -15.06
CA TYR A 15 3.92 -4.66 -15.88
C TYR A 15 5.25 -3.92 -15.85
N LEU A 16 5.23 -2.62 -16.19
CA LEU A 16 6.45 -1.82 -16.24
C LEU A 16 7.12 -1.68 -14.86
N ASN A 17 6.34 -1.67 -13.78
CA ASN A 17 6.91 -1.61 -12.43
C ASN A 17 7.64 -2.91 -12.09
N LEU A 18 7.05 -4.07 -12.39
CA LEU A 18 7.68 -5.38 -12.19
C LEU A 18 8.97 -5.53 -13.01
N GLU A 19 8.97 -5.09 -14.26
CA GLU A 19 10.18 -5.08 -15.11
C GLU A 19 11.30 -4.23 -14.51
N ARG A 20 10.97 -3.03 -14.01
CA ARG A 20 11.95 -2.15 -13.38
C ARG A 20 12.47 -2.72 -12.07
N ILE A 21 11.61 -3.36 -11.26
CA ILE A 21 12.02 -4.03 -10.01
C ILE A 21 13.04 -5.13 -10.34
N ALA A 22 12.71 -6.02 -11.27
CA ALA A 22 13.58 -7.12 -11.68
C ALA A 22 14.93 -6.62 -12.21
N TYR A 23 14.90 -5.64 -13.11
CA TYR A 23 16.12 -5.05 -13.66
C TYR A 23 16.99 -4.43 -12.56
N THR A 24 16.40 -3.72 -11.60
CA THR A 24 17.17 -3.05 -10.54
C THR A 24 17.74 -4.04 -9.52
N PHE A 25 17.03 -5.12 -9.19
CA PHE A 25 17.62 -6.19 -8.38
C PHE A 25 18.81 -6.86 -9.07
N TRP A 26 18.72 -7.08 -10.39
CA TRP A 26 19.85 -7.57 -11.18
C TRP A 26 21.04 -6.58 -11.16
N GLU A 27 20.80 -5.28 -11.37
CA GLU A 27 21.87 -4.27 -11.29
C GLU A 27 22.53 -4.23 -9.90
N ARG A 28 21.77 -4.51 -8.85
CA ARG A 28 22.24 -4.60 -7.46
C ARG A 28 22.97 -5.92 -7.15
N GLY A 29 23.14 -6.80 -8.14
CA GLY A 29 23.92 -8.03 -8.03
C GLY A 29 23.15 -9.26 -7.54
N TYR A 30 21.81 -9.23 -7.54
CA TYR A 30 20.99 -10.38 -7.16
C TYR A 30 20.86 -11.33 -8.35
N GLU A 31 20.81 -12.63 -8.07
CA GLU A 31 20.29 -13.60 -9.04
C GLU A 31 18.78 -13.32 -9.19
N MET A 32 18.39 -12.77 -10.34
CA MET A 32 17.01 -12.40 -10.63
C MET A 32 16.28 -13.56 -11.30
N LEU A 33 15.17 -13.98 -10.70
CA LEU A 33 14.32 -15.07 -11.16
C LEU A 33 12.88 -14.57 -11.33
N ARG A 34 12.21 -15.04 -12.38
CA ARG A 34 10.78 -14.79 -12.60
C ARG A 34 9.96 -16.00 -12.17
N PHE A 35 8.73 -15.73 -11.76
CA PHE A 35 7.75 -16.75 -11.40
C PHE A 35 6.33 -16.23 -11.66
N ASP A 36 5.41 -17.14 -11.93
CA ASP A 36 3.98 -16.83 -12.03
C ASP A 36 3.25 -17.13 -10.71
N TYR A 37 2.13 -16.44 -10.47
CA TYR A 37 1.36 -16.60 -9.22
C TYR A 37 0.93 -18.06 -8.93
N PRO A 38 0.47 -18.87 -9.91
CA PRO A 38 0.14 -20.28 -9.66
C PRO A 38 1.34 -21.10 -9.17
N GLU A 39 2.55 -20.87 -9.70
CA GLU A 39 3.76 -21.59 -9.28
C GLU A 39 4.12 -21.30 -7.82
N LEU A 40 3.93 -20.05 -7.38
CA LEU A 40 4.05 -19.68 -5.98
C LEU A 40 3.06 -20.46 -5.11
N CYS A 41 1.78 -20.51 -5.51
CA CYS A 41 0.74 -21.25 -4.79
C CYS A 41 1.02 -22.77 -4.72
N GLU A 42 1.71 -23.32 -5.73
CA GLU A 42 2.14 -24.73 -5.76
C GLU A 42 3.43 -24.99 -4.95
N GLY A 43 4.11 -23.95 -4.48
CA GLY A 43 5.27 -24.06 -3.61
C GLY A 43 6.63 -24.04 -4.29
N ALA A 44 6.70 -23.50 -5.52
CA ALA A 44 7.95 -23.38 -6.25
C ALA A 44 9.04 -22.61 -5.46
N LEU A 45 8.65 -21.71 -4.57
CA LEU A 45 9.55 -20.87 -3.77
C LEU A 45 9.76 -21.37 -2.33
N ASP A 46 9.07 -22.43 -1.88
CA ASP A 46 9.06 -22.87 -0.47
C ASP A 46 10.45 -23.16 0.08
N ARG A 47 11.30 -23.80 -0.73
CA ARG A 47 12.68 -24.08 -0.32
C ARG A 47 13.43 -22.79 0.01
N GLY A 48 13.29 -21.75 -0.80
CA GLY A 48 13.91 -20.45 -0.55
C GLY A 48 13.30 -19.78 0.68
N LEU A 49 11.97 -19.72 0.74
CA LEU A 49 11.22 -19.06 1.81
C LEU A 49 11.44 -19.69 3.19
N LEU A 50 11.58 -21.03 3.26
CA LEU A 50 11.67 -21.77 4.52
C LEU A 50 13.11 -22.15 4.91
N THR A 51 13.96 -22.49 3.94
CA THR A 51 15.32 -23.00 4.23
C THR A 51 16.40 -21.93 4.09
N TYR A 52 16.18 -20.92 3.22
CA TYR A 52 17.15 -19.85 2.96
C TYR A 52 16.49 -18.45 2.95
N PRO A 53 15.75 -18.08 4.01
CA PRO A 53 14.97 -16.84 4.04
C PRO A 53 15.87 -15.60 3.93
N GLU A 54 17.07 -15.62 4.48
CA GLU A 54 18.06 -14.53 4.41
C GLU A 54 18.60 -14.30 2.99
N GLU A 55 18.50 -15.30 2.12
CA GLU A 55 18.92 -15.24 0.73
C GLU A 55 17.75 -15.02 -0.24
N THR A 56 16.51 -15.02 0.22
CA THR A 56 15.31 -15.04 -0.63
C THR A 56 14.51 -13.75 -0.47
N ILE A 57 14.41 -12.97 -1.55
CA ILE A 57 13.51 -11.81 -1.66
C ILE A 57 12.38 -12.13 -2.63
N VAL A 58 11.15 -11.80 -2.27
CA VAL A 58 10.00 -11.88 -3.18
C VAL A 58 9.42 -10.48 -3.41
N ALA A 59 9.22 -10.11 -4.68
CA ALA A 59 8.59 -8.87 -5.06
C ALA A 59 7.45 -9.13 -6.07
N GLY A 60 6.33 -8.43 -5.89
CA GLY A 60 5.16 -8.63 -6.73
C GLY A 60 4.01 -7.71 -6.33
N GLY A 61 2.82 -7.99 -6.86
CA GLY A 61 1.60 -7.35 -6.38
C GLY A 61 1.22 -7.79 -4.96
N VAL A 62 0.30 -7.04 -4.34
CA VAL A 62 -0.18 -7.27 -2.96
C VAL A 62 -0.53 -8.74 -2.69
N GLY A 63 -1.32 -9.38 -3.56
CA GLY A 63 -1.73 -10.78 -3.39
C GLY A 63 -0.54 -11.75 -3.40
N THR A 64 0.38 -11.58 -4.36
CA THR A 64 1.61 -12.39 -4.50
C THR A 64 2.49 -12.32 -3.27
N VAL A 65 2.74 -11.11 -2.76
CA VAL A 65 3.62 -10.93 -1.60
C VAL A 65 2.98 -11.48 -0.33
N ARG A 66 1.67 -11.24 -0.13
CA ARG A 66 0.92 -11.83 0.99
C ARG A 66 0.92 -13.36 0.96
N GLU A 67 0.78 -13.96 -0.21
CA GLU A 67 0.89 -15.42 -0.35
C GLU A 67 2.30 -15.90 0.00
N ALA A 68 3.35 -15.25 -0.50
CA ALA A 68 4.73 -15.61 -0.16
C ALA A 68 5.02 -15.52 1.36
N ILE A 69 4.51 -14.49 2.04
CA ILE A 69 4.62 -14.35 3.50
C ILE A 69 3.94 -15.53 4.22
N LYS A 70 2.72 -15.91 3.80
CA LYS A 70 2.00 -17.06 4.37
C LYS A 70 2.78 -18.36 4.17
N ARG A 71 3.30 -18.59 2.96
CA ARG A 71 4.10 -19.78 2.64
C ARG A 71 5.43 -19.86 3.39
N ALA A 72 5.98 -18.70 3.75
CA ALA A 72 7.13 -18.60 4.64
C ALA A 72 6.79 -18.87 6.13
N ASN A 73 5.53 -19.21 6.46
CA ASN A 73 5.03 -19.33 7.83
C ASN A 73 5.24 -18.05 8.66
N ARG A 74 5.10 -16.88 8.02
CA ARG A 74 5.21 -15.57 8.67
C ARG A 74 3.84 -14.91 8.80
N SER A 75 3.72 -14.04 9.79
CA SER A 75 2.53 -13.22 9.98
C SER A 75 2.47 -12.10 8.95
N LEU A 76 1.27 -11.83 8.45
CA LEU A 76 1.06 -10.65 7.63
C LEU A 76 1.27 -9.38 8.47
N PRO A 77 1.83 -8.31 7.88
CA PRO A 77 1.91 -7.02 8.55
C PRO A 77 0.55 -6.52 9.04
N ASP A 78 0.53 -6.02 10.27
CA ASP A 78 -0.57 -5.25 10.82
C ASP A 78 -0.27 -3.75 10.67
N LEU A 79 -0.39 -3.25 9.45
CA LEU A 79 -0.26 -1.82 9.15
C LEU A 79 -1.64 -1.25 8.88
N GLN A 80 -2.10 -0.40 9.80
CA GLN A 80 -3.38 0.28 9.64
C GLN A 80 -3.27 1.36 8.55
N GLU A 81 -4.30 1.44 7.69
CA GLU A 81 -4.40 2.49 6.67
C GLU A 81 -4.49 3.89 7.31
N LEU A 82 -5.15 3.97 8.46
CA LEU A 82 -5.33 5.19 9.25
C LEU A 82 -4.96 4.91 10.72
N PRO A 83 -3.65 4.94 11.07
CA PRO A 83 -3.21 4.70 12.44
C PRO A 83 -3.72 5.76 13.42
N ASP A 84 -4.13 5.35 14.62
CA ASP A 84 -4.63 6.26 15.67
C ASP A 84 -3.63 7.38 16.02
N CYS A 85 -2.33 7.09 16.04
CA CYS A 85 -1.29 8.10 16.30
C CYS A 85 -1.24 9.21 15.24
N LEU A 86 -1.86 9.01 14.08
CA LEU A 86 -1.95 9.96 12.99
C LEU A 86 -3.32 10.63 12.83
N GLU A 87 -4.27 10.39 13.76
CA GLU A 87 -5.60 11.00 13.76
C GLU A 87 -5.59 12.53 13.50
N PRO A 88 -4.66 13.34 14.09
CA PRO A 88 -4.64 14.80 13.87
C PRO A 88 -4.40 15.25 12.42
N TRP A 89 -3.94 14.33 11.54
CA TRP A 89 -3.66 14.61 10.14
C TRP A 89 -4.74 14.13 9.18
N ILE A 90 -5.65 13.26 9.60
CA ILE A 90 -6.67 12.63 8.73
C ILE A 90 -7.70 13.66 8.26
N GLY A 91 -8.11 14.57 9.15
CA GLY A 91 -8.99 15.71 8.82
C GLY A 91 -10.40 15.35 8.39
N ARG A 92 -10.86 14.13 8.66
CA ARG A 92 -12.20 13.61 8.35
C ARG A 92 -12.55 12.50 9.33
N LYS A 93 -13.84 12.26 9.56
CA LYS A 93 -14.25 11.12 10.37
C LYS A 93 -14.06 9.81 9.61
N HIS A 94 -13.66 8.78 10.34
CA HIS A 94 -13.62 7.42 9.86
C HIS A 94 -14.12 6.46 10.95
N TRP A 95 -14.67 5.32 10.54
CA TRP A 95 -15.17 4.29 11.46
C TRP A 95 -15.24 2.93 10.75
N THR A 96 -15.34 1.86 11.53
CA THR A 96 -15.60 0.51 11.02
C THR A 96 -17.09 0.22 11.03
N SER A 97 -17.58 -0.46 9.99
CA SER A 97 -18.96 -0.94 9.87
C SER A 97 -19.00 -2.22 9.04
N THR A 98 -20.17 -2.76 8.77
CA THR A 98 -20.38 -3.82 7.78
C THR A 98 -20.87 -3.25 6.46
N LEU A 99 -20.59 -3.94 5.36
CA LEU A 99 -21.01 -3.49 4.04
C LEU A 99 -22.54 -3.38 3.93
N ASP A 100 -23.29 -4.27 4.58
CA ASP A 100 -24.76 -4.18 4.66
C ASP A 100 -25.27 -2.94 5.39
N GLU A 101 -24.68 -2.60 6.55
CA GLU A 101 -25.05 -1.40 7.30
C GLU A 101 -24.83 -0.14 6.46
N VAL A 102 -23.73 -0.09 5.72
CA VAL A 102 -23.38 1.07 4.90
C VAL A 102 -24.25 1.17 3.65
N ARG A 103 -24.65 0.04 3.04
CA ARG A 103 -25.56 0.00 1.87
C ARG A 103 -26.99 0.42 2.22
N GLN A 104 -27.47 0.03 3.40
CA GLN A 104 -28.88 0.10 3.75
C GLN A 104 -29.54 1.47 3.52
N PRO A 105 -28.91 2.60 3.88
CA PRO A 105 -29.47 3.93 3.61
C PRO A 105 -29.61 4.22 2.11
N PHE A 106 -28.62 3.83 1.29
CA PHE A 106 -28.63 4.03 -0.16
C PHE A 106 -29.64 3.12 -0.88
N GLU A 107 -29.79 1.88 -0.41
CA GLU A 107 -30.81 0.93 -0.92
C GLU A 107 -32.24 1.38 -0.64
N LYS A 108 -32.47 2.00 0.51
CA LYS A 108 -33.77 2.53 0.92
C LYS A 108 -34.02 3.97 0.43
N GLU A 109 -33.09 4.53 -0.35
CA GLU A 109 -33.11 5.92 -0.82
C GLU A 109 -33.33 6.93 0.33
N VAL A 110 -32.80 6.62 1.52
CA VAL A 110 -32.82 7.52 2.67
C VAL A 110 -31.78 8.61 2.43
N PRO A 111 -32.12 9.90 2.61
CA PRO A 111 -31.16 10.98 2.50
C PRO A 111 -29.97 10.76 3.44
N THR A 112 -28.78 10.55 2.86
CA THR A 112 -27.52 10.31 3.57
C THR A 112 -26.39 11.06 2.89
N GLN A 113 -25.31 11.32 3.63
CA GLN A 113 -24.10 11.91 3.06
C GLN A 113 -23.31 10.86 2.26
N PRO A 114 -22.59 11.27 1.21
CA PRO A 114 -21.66 10.39 0.52
C PRO A 114 -20.56 9.89 1.46
N VAL A 115 -20.16 8.63 1.30
CA VAL A 115 -19.08 8.02 2.07
C VAL A 115 -18.13 7.26 1.16
N HIS A 116 -16.84 7.27 1.50
CA HIS A 116 -15.84 6.43 0.87
C HIS A 116 -15.72 5.13 1.67
N VAL A 117 -15.87 3.99 0.98
CA VAL A 117 -15.92 2.66 1.59
C VAL A 117 -14.80 1.79 1.04
N LYS A 118 -14.03 1.17 1.93
CA LYS A 118 -12.95 0.22 1.60
C LYS A 118 -13.09 -1.07 2.44
N PRO A 119 -12.73 -2.25 1.91
CA PRO A 119 -12.60 -3.45 2.74
C PRO A 119 -11.55 -3.25 3.84
N LEU A 120 -11.85 -3.65 5.08
CA LEU A 120 -10.94 -3.44 6.22
C LEU A 120 -9.74 -4.41 6.21
N HIS A 121 -9.98 -5.70 5.99
CA HIS A 121 -8.94 -6.74 6.16
C HIS A 121 -8.43 -7.34 4.84
N GLU A 122 -9.28 -7.37 3.82
CA GLU A 122 -8.99 -8.02 2.54
C GLU A 122 -8.76 -6.99 1.44
N HIS A 123 -7.49 -6.55 1.31
CA HIS A 123 -7.08 -5.70 0.19
C HIS A 123 -7.53 -6.32 -1.13
N LYS A 124 -8.30 -5.56 -1.91
CA LYS A 124 -8.82 -5.88 -3.25
C LYS A 124 -10.03 -6.83 -3.34
N ARG A 125 -10.81 -7.05 -2.25
CA ARG A 125 -12.19 -7.59 -2.43
C ARG A 125 -13.01 -6.70 -3.38
N PHE A 126 -12.84 -5.38 -3.25
CA PHE A 126 -13.21 -4.37 -4.23
C PHE A 126 -12.29 -3.15 -4.06
N THR A 127 -12.20 -2.30 -5.08
CA THR A 127 -11.48 -1.01 -5.00
C THR A 127 -12.27 -0.04 -4.14
N GLY A 128 -11.60 0.74 -3.29
CA GLY A 128 -12.26 1.80 -2.52
C GLY A 128 -13.20 2.63 -3.40
N THR A 129 -14.46 2.72 -2.99
CA THR A 129 -15.53 3.30 -3.82
C THR A 129 -16.34 4.31 -3.01
N VAL A 130 -16.71 5.42 -3.63
CA VAL A 130 -17.60 6.42 -3.04
C VAL A 130 -19.04 5.99 -3.27
N PHE A 131 -19.81 5.81 -2.20
CA PHE A 131 -21.25 5.61 -2.25
C PHE A 131 -21.93 6.96 -2.08
N LYS A 132 -22.64 7.43 -3.10
CA LYS A 132 -23.49 8.64 -3.06
C LYS A 132 -24.93 8.34 -3.45
N GLU A 133 -25.17 7.31 -4.25
CA GLU A 133 -26.49 6.88 -4.69
C GLU A 133 -26.54 5.37 -4.98
N PHE A 134 -27.73 4.82 -5.18
CA PHE A 134 -27.95 3.37 -5.34
C PHE A 134 -27.04 2.70 -6.38
N ARG A 135 -26.77 3.36 -7.51
CA ARG A 135 -25.95 2.78 -8.60
C ARG A 135 -24.49 2.58 -8.21
N ASP A 136 -23.99 3.31 -7.22
CA ASP A 136 -22.60 3.18 -6.78
C ASP A 136 -22.36 1.92 -5.95
N LEU A 137 -23.44 1.23 -5.55
CA LEU A 137 -23.35 -0.04 -4.85
C LEU A 137 -22.95 -1.20 -5.77
N ILE A 138 -23.13 -1.05 -7.09
CA ILE A 138 -22.91 -2.09 -8.11
C ILE A 138 -21.52 -2.76 -8.01
N PRO A 139 -20.39 -2.02 -7.88
CA PRO A 139 -19.06 -2.63 -7.76
C PRO A 139 -18.89 -3.51 -6.54
N SER A 140 -19.72 -3.30 -5.51
CA SER A 140 -19.69 -4.08 -4.28
C SER A 140 -20.72 -5.20 -4.28
N ALA A 141 -21.74 -5.20 -5.15
CA ALA A 141 -22.97 -6.01 -5.00
C ALA A 141 -22.75 -7.53 -4.85
N THR A 142 -21.66 -8.08 -5.37
CA THR A 142 -21.31 -9.51 -5.26
C THR A 142 -20.53 -9.85 -3.98
N VAL A 143 -20.14 -8.85 -3.20
CA VAL A 143 -19.41 -8.97 -1.94
C VAL A 143 -20.39 -9.20 -0.80
N ASP A 144 -20.05 -10.18 0.05
CA ASP A 144 -20.80 -10.54 1.24
C ASP A 144 -21.08 -9.31 2.12
N GLY A 145 -22.34 -9.15 2.51
CA GLY A 145 -22.84 -8.06 3.32
C GLY A 145 -22.21 -7.95 4.71
N ALA A 146 -21.80 -9.08 5.27
CA ALA A 146 -21.10 -9.15 6.54
C ALA A 146 -19.62 -8.71 6.46
N THR A 147 -19.11 -8.38 5.27
CA THR A 147 -17.72 -7.92 5.11
C THR A 147 -17.51 -6.63 5.90
N GLU A 148 -16.50 -6.65 6.79
CA GLU A 148 -16.08 -5.46 7.53
C GLU A 148 -15.42 -4.44 6.60
N VAL A 149 -15.82 -3.19 6.75
CA VAL A 149 -15.39 -2.07 5.91
C VAL A 149 -14.94 -0.90 6.76
N LEU A 150 -13.91 -0.22 6.27
CA LEU A 150 -13.53 1.12 6.70
C LEU A 150 -14.38 2.12 5.93
N VAL A 151 -15.08 2.98 6.67
CA VAL A 151 -15.93 4.04 6.13
C VAL A 151 -15.32 5.38 6.50
N GLN A 152 -15.30 6.31 5.54
CA GLN A 152 -14.70 7.63 5.70
C GLN A 152 -15.62 8.69 5.10
N GLU A 153 -15.70 9.87 5.74
CA GLU A 153 -16.30 11.05 5.11
C GLU A 153 -15.54 11.37 3.81
N VAL A 154 -16.25 11.79 2.76
CA VAL A 154 -15.62 12.16 1.49
C VAL A 154 -14.95 13.52 1.62
N VAL A 155 -13.68 13.58 1.22
CA VAL A 155 -12.92 14.82 1.10
C VAL A 155 -12.50 15.01 -0.35
N GLU A 156 -12.78 16.18 -0.88
CA GLU A 156 -12.36 16.56 -2.24
C GLU A 156 -10.94 17.12 -2.21
N PHE A 157 -10.03 16.41 -2.87
CA PHE A 157 -8.64 16.83 -3.02
C PHE A 157 -8.38 17.43 -4.41
N VAL A 158 -7.76 18.61 -4.44
CA VAL A 158 -7.29 19.25 -5.68
C VAL A 158 -5.97 18.64 -6.16
N SER A 159 -5.24 17.98 -5.27
CA SER A 159 -3.97 17.32 -5.55
C SER A 159 -3.70 16.21 -4.56
N GLU A 160 -3.12 15.11 -5.02
CA GLU A 160 -2.72 13.98 -4.18
C GLU A 160 -1.28 13.53 -4.47
N TRP A 161 -0.58 13.20 -3.39
CA TRP A 161 0.85 12.95 -3.37
C TRP A 161 1.16 11.72 -2.53
N ARG A 162 2.18 10.96 -2.92
CA ARG A 162 2.75 9.87 -2.12
C ARG A 162 4.10 10.27 -1.57
N ALA A 163 4.24 10.25 -0.25
CA ALA A 163 5.50 10.39 0.46
C ALA A 163 6.07 9.00 0.77
N TYR A 164 7.20 8.65 0.15
CA TYR A 164 7.91 7.41 0.40
C TYR A 164 8.77 7.56 1.65
N LEU A 165 8.48 6.75 2.67
CA LEU A 165 9.15 6.79 3.96
C LEU A 165 10.14 5.62 4.05
N PHE A 166 11.42 5.91 4.30
CA PHE A 166 12.43 4.88 4.45
C PHE A 166 13.43 5.26 5.52
N ARG A 167 13.62 4.37 6.50
CA ARG A 167 14.54 4.55 7.64
C ARG A 167 14.28 5.85 8.39
N GLY A 168 13.01 6.10 8.73
CA GLY A 168 12.59 7.27 9.49
C GLY A 168 12.76 8.60 8.76
N ARG A 169 12.78 8.60 7.41
CA ARG A 169 12.91 9.81 6.59
C ARG A 169 11.98 9.77 5.39
N ILE A 170 11.47 10.94 5.01
CA ILE A 170 10.82 11.14 3.71
C ILE A 170 11.90 11.13 2.63
N LYS A 171 11.85 10.16 1.71
CA LYS A 171 12.83 10.00 0.62
C LYS A 171 12.41 10.68 -0.68
N THR A 172 11.12 10.65 -0.98
CA THR A 172 10.55 11.21 -2.21
C THR A 172 9.10 11.55 -1.94
N VAL A 173 8.63 12.66 -2.49
CA VAL A 173 7.22 13.05 -2.49
C VAL A 173 6.80 13.21 -3.94
N ALA A 174 5.87 12.39 -4.39
CA ALA A 174 5.49 12.29 -5.80
C ALA A 174 4.00 12.53 -6.01
N ASN A 175 3.65 13.44 -6.90
CA ASN A 175 2.26 13.68 -7.30
C ASN A 175 1.78 12.49 -8.15
N TYR A 176 0.58 11.99 -7.85
CA TYR A 176 -0.04 10.94 -8.66
C TYR A 176 -1.41 11.34 -9.22
N GLN A 177 -2.02 12.41 -8.69
CA GLN A 177 -3.33 12.89 -9.11
C GLN A 177 -3.49 14.39 -8.84
N GLY A 178 -4.25 15.08 -9.69
CA GLY A 178 -4.58 16.50 -9.52
C GLY A 178 -3.45 17.48 -9.88
N ASP A 179 -3.49 18.68 -9.31
CA ASP A 179 -2.57 19.78 -9.63
C ASP A 179 -1.18 19.54 -9.00
N PRO A 180 -0.11 19.31 -9.79
CA PRO A 180 1.23 19.08 -9.24
C PRO A 180 1.87 20.35 -8.64
N LEU A 181 1.25 21.53 -8.76
CA LEU A 181 1.70 22.77 -8.13
C LEU A 181 1.08 23.02 -6.75
N ALA A 182 -0.01 22.31 -6.41
CA ALA A 182 -0.57 22.28 -5.07
C ALA A 182 0.16 21.21 -4.24
N PHE A 183 1.29 21.60 -3.65
CA PHE A 183 2.19 20.72 -2.90
C PHE A 183 1.79 20.62 -1.40
N PRO A 184 1.90 19.44 -0.76
CA PRO A 184 1.65 19.28 0.69
C PRO A 184 2.58 20.10 1.56
N ASP A 185 2.07 20.64 2.66
CA ASP A 185 2.87 21.37 3.65
C ASP A 185 3.96 20.46 4.23
N PRO A 186 5.26 20.71 3.93
CA PRO A 186 6.35 19.86 4.39
C PRO A 186 6.45 19.78 5.92
N THR A 187 6.08 20.85 6.62
CA THR A 187 6.15 20.92 8.09
C THR A 187 5.14 19.95 8.69
N ARG A 188 3.94 19.90 8.10
CA ARG A 188 2.87 19.01 8.52
C ARG A 188 3.19 17.55 8.23
N MET A 189 3.81 17.27 7.09
CA MET A 189 4.31 15.92 6.75
C MET A 189 5.39 15.44 7.72
N GLN A 190 6.36 16.30 8.06
CA GLN A 190 7.42 15.94 9.00
C GLN A 190 6.85 15.70 10.41
N ALA A 191 5.93 16.55 10.86
CA ALA A 191 5.28 16.36 12.16
C ALA A 191 4.49 15.04 12.24
N ALA A 192 3.85 14.61 11.15
CA ALA A 192 3.19 13.30 11.10
C ALA A 192 4.18 12.14 11.15
N LEU A 193 5.29 12.23 10.41
CA LEU A 193 6.35 11.23 10.47
C LEU A 193 6.92 11.11 11.89
N ASP A 194 7.18 12.25 12.55
CA ASP A 194 7.72 12.27 13.92
C ASP A 194 6.73 11.68 14.94
N ALA A 195 5.42 11.79 14.68
CA ALA A 195 4.36 11.22 15.50
C ALA A 195 4.01 9.76 15.15
N PHE A 196 4.57 9.19 14.07
CA PHE A 196 4.18 7.87 13.60
C PHE A 196 4.77 6.76 14.47
N GLU A 197 3.98 6.29 15.43
CA GLU A 197 4.33 5.17 16.28
C GLU A 197 4.42 3.86 15.48
N SER A 198 5.46 3.07 15.77
CA SER A 198 5.71 1.77 15.09
C SER A 198 5.78 1.84 13.56
N CYS A 199 6.24 2.97 13.01
CA CYS A 199 6.48 3.13 11.58
C CYS A 199 7.39 1.99 11.05
N PRO A 200 6.96 1.22 10.02
CA PRO A 200 7.81 0.24 9.38
C PRO A 200 9.12 0.83 8.85
N ILE A 201 10.14 -0.02 8.65
CA ILE A 201 11.42 0.42 8.09
C ILE A 201 11.22 1.10 6.73
N ALA A 202 10.23 0.66 5.96
CA ALA A 202 9.75 1.34 4.76
C ALA A 202 8.22 1.23 4.61
N CYS A 203 7.59 2.35 4.29
CA CYS A 203 6.16 2.48 3.99
C CYS A 203 5.91 3.74 3.13
N SER A 204 4.65 4.11 2.90
CA SER A 204 4.31 5.45 2.40
C SER A 204 3.16 6.08 3.17
N MET A 205 3.15 7.41 3.17
CA MET A 205 1.99 8.23 3.54
C MET A 205 1.50 8.95 2.30
N ASP A 206 0.23 8.78 1.97
CA ASP A 206 -0.42 9.51 0.89
C ASP A 206 -1.10 10.76 1.46
N TRP A 207 -0.98 11.86 0.74
CA TRP A 207 -1.34 13.21 1.19
C TRP A 207 -2.24 13.87 0.16
N GLY A 208 -3.33 14.46 0.63
CA GLY A 208 -4.30 15.16 -0.19
C GLY A 208 -4.34 16.64 0.19
N ILE A 209 -4.49 17.49 -0.82
CA ILE A 209 -4.62 18.94 -0.65
C ILE A 209 -6.05 19.35 -0.93
N THR A 210 -6.71 19.99 0.02
CA THR A 210 -8.09 20.48 -0.16
C THR A 210 -8.11 21.75 -0.99
N SER A 211 -9.29 22.17 -1.46
CA SER A 211 -9.45 23.46 -2.15
C SER A 211 -9.16 24.69 -1.27
N THR A 212 -9.16 24.52 0.05
CA THR A 212 -8.76 25.54 1.04
C THR A 212 -7.25 25.53 1.34
N GLY A 213 -6.49 24.61 0.74
CA GLY A 213 -5.05 24.48 0.91
C GLY A 213 -4.63 23.63 2.12
N GLU A 214 -5.55 22.94 2.78
CA GLU A 214 -5.23 22.06 3.90
C GLU A 214 -4.55 20.78 3.40
N THR A 215 -3.49 20.36 4.09
CA THR A 215 -2.78 19.10 3.82
C THR A 215 -3.28 18.02 4.78
N LEU A 216 -3.94 17.00 4.24
CA LEU A 216 -4.53 15.90 5.01
C LEU A 216 -3.93 14.56 4.62
N LEU A 217 -3.80 13.66 5.59
CA LEU A 217 -3.36 12.28 5.37
C LEU A 217 -4.50 11.50 4.70
N VAL A 218 -4.24 10.93 3.53
CA VAL A 218 -5.17 10.07 2.79
C VAL A 218 -5.11 8.66 3.33
N GLU A 219 -3.92 8.05 3.35
CA GLU A 219 -3.71 6.69 3.81
C GLU A 219 -2.23 6.41 4.07
N VAL A 220 -1.96 5.41 4.91
CA VAL A 220 -0.65 4.77 5.04
C VAL A 220 -0.66 3.45 4.28
N ASN A 221 0.39 3.20 3.49
CA ASN A 221 0.54 1.98 2.70
C ASN A 221 1.83 1.23 3.02
N ASP A 222 1.78 -0.10 2.99
CA ASP A 222 2.95 -0.95 3.24
C ASP A 222 3.86 -1.03 2.00
N CYS A 223 5.18 -0.94 2.20
CA CYS A 223 6.15 -0.89 1.11
C CYS A 223 6.28 -2.18 0.30
N TYR A 224 5.86 -3.33 0.81
CA TYR A 224 6.10 -4.61 0.12
C TYR A 224 5.42 -4.69 -1.27
N ALA A 225 4.42 -3.85 -1.56
CA ALA A 225 3.74 -3.78 -2.86
C ALA A 225 3.22 -2.37 -3.21
N LEU A 226 4.02 -1.33 -2.95
CA LEU A 226 3.66 0.07 -3.28
C LEU A 226 3.66 0.35 -4.78
N GLY A 227 2.78 1.23 -5.24
CA GLY A 227 2.93 1.86 -6.56
C GLY A 227 4.15 2.79 -6.61
N ASN A 228 4.91 2.77 -7.70
CA ASN A 228 6.01 3.70 -7.96
C ASN A 228 5.54 4.87 -8.83
N TYR A 229 5.41 6.06 -8.23
CA TYR A 229 5.00 7.31 -8.89
C TYR A 229 6.18 8.24 -9.21
N GLY A 230 7.40 7.70 -9.36
CA GLY A 230 8.58 8.48 -9.76
C GLY A 230 9.75 8.41 -8.78
N ILE A 231 9.70 7.57 -7.75
CA ILE A 231 10.84 7.32 -6.87
C ILE A 231 11.97 6.60 -7.64
N ASN A 232 13.21 6.97 -7.33
CA ASN A 232 14.39 6.31 -7.87
C ASN A 232 14.35 4.80 -7.59
N MET A 233 14.59 3.98 -8.62
CA MET A 233 14.45 2.54 -8.51
C MET A 233 15.41 1.87 -7.52
N TYR A 234 16.62 2.40 -7.33
CA TYR A 234 17.54 1.89 -6.32
C TYR A 234 16.96 2.09 -4.91
N ILE A 235 16.41 3.27 -4.62
CA ILE A 235 15.74 3.53 -3.33
C ILE A 235 14.50 2.63 -3.21
N TYR A 236 13.68 2.56 -4.25
CA TYR A 236 12.45 1.78 -4.23
C TYR A 236 12.67 0.27 -4.01
N THR A 237 13.65 -0.34 -4.69
CA THR A 237 13.97 -1.76 -4.44
C THR A 237 14.71 -1.98 -3.13
N ALA A 238 15.46 -1.00 -2.62
CA ALA A 238 16.04 -1.04 -1.28
C ALA A 238 14.94 -1.02 -0.20
N MET A 239 13.90 -0.21 -0.41
CA MET A 239 12.73 -0.17 0.48
C MET A 239 11.95 -1.50 0.47
N ILE A 240 11.69 -2.07 -0.72
CA ILE A 240 11.03 -3.39 -0.85
C ILE A 240 11.81 -4.45 -0.09
N GLU A 241 13.13 -4.50 -0.28
CA GLU A 241 13.97 -5.50 0.40
C GLU A 241 14.02 -5.30 1.91
N ALA A 242 14.27 -4.07 2.37
CA ALA A 242 14.31 -3.76 3.79
C ALA A 242 12.99 -4.14 4.46
N ARG A 243 11.85 -3.79 3.83
CA ARG A 243 10.54 -4.15 4.33
C ARG A 243 10.30 -5.66 4.30
N TRP A 244 10.69 -6.35 3.24
CA TRP A 244 10.62 -7.82 3.18
C TRP A 244 11.41 -8.47 4.32
N ARG A 245 12.63 -8.03 4.58
CA ARG A 245 13.46 -8.55 5.68
C ARG A 245 12.80 -8.30 7.04
N GLU A 246 12.25 -7.12 7.26
CA GLU A 246 11.52 -6.77 8.49
C GLU A 246 10.31 -7.70 8.70
N ILE A 247 9.52 -7.97 7.66
CA ILE A 247 8.38 -8.90 7.71
C ILE A 247 8.82 -10.34 7.97
N MET A 248 9.96 -10.73 7.40
CA MET A 248 10.54 -12.06 7.56
C MET A 248 11.27 -12.23 8.91
N GLU A 249 11.25 -11.22 9.78
CA GLU A 249 11.93 -11.18 11.08
C GLU A 249 13.44 -11.44 10.96
N LEU A 250 14.04 -10.93 9.87
CA LEU A 250 15.47 -11.07 9.59
C LEU A 250 16.22 -9.83 10.05
N GLU A 251 17.51 -10.00 10.37
CA GLU A 251 18.39 -8.87 10.70
C GLU A 251 18.43 -7.87 9.54
N ASP A 252 18.39 -6.57 9.86
CA ASP A 252 18.56 -5.50 8.86
C ASP A 252 19.96 -5.59 8.26
N ASN A 253 20.04 -5.68 6.93
CA ASN A 253 21.32 -5.77 6.21
C ASN A 253 21.92 -4.39 5.86
N GLY A 254 21.31 -3.30 6.34
CA GLY A 254 21.81 -1.94 6.15
C GLY A 254 21.58 -1.38 4.73
N ILE A 255 20.78 -2.06 3.90
CA ILE A 255 20.49 -1.57 2.55
C ILE A 255 19.86 -0.17 2.61
N GLY A 256 20.43 0.77 1.87
CA GLY A 256 19.91 2.12 1.77
C GLY A 256 20.16 3.04 2.97
N VAL A 257 21.01 2.66 3.94
CA VAL A 257 21.41 3.56 5.04
C VAL A 257 22.09 4.85 4.53
N LEU A 258 22.80 4.77 3.41
CA LEU A 258 23.50 5.90 2.78
C LEU A 258 22.69 6.58 1.65
N LEU A 259 21.49 6.06 1.35
CA LEU A 259 20.56 6.65 0.39
C LEU A 259 19.66 7.67 1.10
#